data_AF-A0A2T5LW43-F1
#
_entry.id   AF-A0A2T5LW43-F1
#
_cell.length_a   1.000
_cell.length_b   1.000
_cell.length_c   1.000
_cell.angle_alpha   90.00
_cell.angle_beta   90.00
_cell.angle_gamma   90.00
#
_symmetry.space_group_name_H-M   'P 1'
#
loop_
_entity.id
_entity.type
_entity.pdbx_description
1 polymer ?
#
loop_
_entity_poly.entity_id
_entity_poly.type
_entity_poly.pdbx_seq_one_letter_code
_entity_poly.pdbx_strand_id
1 'polypeptide(L)'
;MTHEQWRNVTRPKIYGLWILHHLLSPNIQFFVMLGSITGIVGNRTKVNSTSGNTYQDALAHYRRSKGRPAVSVDLGLMIVRHRAHC
;
A
#
# COMPACT_ATOMS: atom_id res chain seq x y z
N MET A 1 8.95 -14.45 -12.93
CA MET A 1 8.55 -14.36 -11.51
C MET A 1 7.78 -15.62 -11.16
N THR A 2 8.27 -16.40 -10.22
CA THR A 2 7.55 -17.60 -9.76
C THR A 2 6.33 -17.20 -8.92
N HIS A 3 5.36 -18.10 -8.80
CA HIS A 3 4.19 -17.86 -7.95
C HIS A 3 4.58 -17.63 -6.47
N GLU A 4 5.63 -18.29 -5.98
CA GLU A 4 6.15 -18.08 -4.64
C GLU A 4 6.75 -16.67 -4.46
N GLN A 5 7.58 -16.22 -5.40
CA GLN A 5 8.14 -14.86 -5.41
C GLN A 5 7.04 -13.78 -5.45
N TRP A 6 5.97 -14.04 -6.21
CA TRP A 6 4.79 -13.18 -6.22
C TRP A 6 4.12 -13.10 -4.85
N ARG A 7 3.82 -14.25 -4.25
CA ARG A 7 3.17 -14.32 -2.94
C ARG A 7 4.01 -13.65 -1.86
N ASN A 8 5.32 -13.85 -1.87
CA ASN A 8 6.20 -13.30 -0.83
C ASN A 8 6.17 -11.76 -0.81
N VAL A 9 6.05 -11.11 -1.98
CA VAL A 9 5.98 -9.64 -2.07
C VAL A 9 4.56 -9.11 -1.83
N THR A 10 3.53 -9.80 -2.32
CA THR A 10 2.14 -9.32 -2.26
C THR A 10 1.45 -9.63 -0.94
N ARG A 11 1.70 -10.81 -0.36
CA ARG A 11 1.03 -11.29 0.86
C ARG A 11 1.13 -10.31 2.04
N PRO A 12 2.30 -9.75 2.42
CA PRO A 12 2.33 -8.83 3.56
C PRO A 12 1.51 -7.58 3.32
N LYS A 13 1.49 -7.05 2.09
CA LYS A 13 0.67 -5.89 1.74
C LYS A 13 -0.82 -6.23 1.73
N ILE A 14 -1.22 -7.26 0.99
CA ILE A 14 -2.64 -7.59 0.81
C ILE A 14 -3.25 -8.15 2.09
N TYR A 15 -2.66 -9.24 2.60
CA TYR A 15 -3.21 -9.96 3.76
C TYR A 15 -3.02 -9.16 5.05
N GLY A 16 -1.87 -8.52 5.22
CA GLY A 16 -1.61 -7.67 6.39
C GLY A 16 -2.59 -6.51 6.49
N LEU A 17 -2.86 -5.81 5.38
CA LEU A 17 -3.84 -4.72 5.36
C LEU A 17 -5.28 -5.20 5.54
N TRP A 18 -5.61 -6.38 5.01
CA TRP A 18 -6.93 -6.98 5.22
C TRP A 18 -7.17 -7.31 6.69
N ILE A 19 -6.19 -7.92 7.36
CA ILE A 19 -6.24 -8.16 8.81
C ILE A 19 -6.38 -6.83 9.55
N LEU A 20 -5.54 -5.85 9.22
CA LEU A 20 -5.58 -4.54 9.88
C LEU A 20 -6.95 -3.86 9.70
N HIS A 21 -7.56 -3.98 8.53
CA HIS A 21 -8.92 -3.49 8.28
C HIS A 21 -9.97 -4.11 9.21
N HIS A 22 -9.83 -5.40 9.54
CA HIS A 22 -10.77 -6.14 10.39
C HIS A 22 -10.52 -5.91 11.88
N LEU A 23 -9.26 -5.85 12.29
CA LEU A 23 -8.89 -5.74 13.70
C LEU A 23 -8.95 -4.31 14.23
N LEU A 24 -8.80 -3.30 13.37
CA LEU A 24 -8.90 -1.92 13.82
C LEU A 24 -10.34 -1.55 14.17
N SER A 25 -10.47 -0.82 15.27
CA SER A 25 -11.73 -0.23 15.70
C SER A 25 -12.38 0.57 14.56
N PRO A 26 -13.72 0.50 14.39
CA PRO A 26 -14.43 1.35 13.43
C PRO A 26 -14.21 2.85 13.67
N ASN A 27 -13.82 3.25 14.88
CA ASN A 27 -13.74 4.65 15.32
C ASN A 27 -12.32 5.26 15.20
N ILE A 28 -11.40 4.61 14.50
CA ILE A 28 -10.08 5.22 14.23
C ILE A 28 -10.25 6.52 13.44
N GLN A 29 -9.43 7.53 13.73
CA GLN A 29 -9.47 8.81 13.02
C GLN A 29 -8.68 8.77 11.70
N PHE A 30 -7.62 7.96 11.65
CA PHE A 30 -6.73 7.88 10.50
C PHE A 30 -6.42 6.43 10.14
N PHE A 31 -6.44 6.14 8.84
CA PHE A 31 -5.94 4.89 8.26
C PHE A 31 -5.15 5.26 7.01
N VAL A 32 -3.83 5.35 7.15
CA VAL A 32 -2.94 5.83 6.09
C VAL A 32 -2.09 4.67 5.59
N MET A 33 -2.12 4.46 4.28
CA MET A 33 -1.30 3.46 3.58
C MET A 33 -0.29 4.18 2.68
N LEU A 34 0.96 3.72 2.73
CA LEU A 34 1.99 4.18 1.80
C LEU A 34 2.00 3.27 0.58
N GLY A 35 1.59 3.84 -0.55
CA GLY A 35 1.65 3.24 -1.87
C GLY A 35 2.84 3.79 -2.66
N SER A 36 2.78 3.67 -3.98
CA SER A 36 3.76 4.23 -4.90
C SER A 36 3.11 4.46 -6.24
N ILE A 37 3.53 5.53 -6.94
CA ILE A 37 3.05 5.87 -8.29
C ILE A 37 3.18 4.71 -9.31
N THR A 38 4.11 3.78 -9.05
CA THR A 38 4.27 2.54 -9.82
C THR A 38 3.06 1.61 -9.75
N GLY A 39 2.17 1.79 -8.76
CA GLY A 39 0.85 1.14 -8.62
C GLY A 39 -0.19 1.63 -9.63
N ILE A 40 -0.05 2.88 -10.11
CA ILE A 40 -0.96 3.54 -11.05
C ILE A 40 -0.42 3.47 -12.48
N VAL A 41 0.84 3.87 -12.68
CA VAL A 41 1.48 3.92 -14.02
C VAL A 41 1.86 2.51 -14.51
N GLY A 42 1.99 1.58 -13.58
CA GLY A 42 2.46 0.22 -13.85
C GLY A 42 3.97 0.16 -14.09
N ASN A 43 4.56 -0.97 -13.71
CA ASN A 43 5.96 -1.27 -14.03
C ASN A 43 6.08 -2.76 -14.37
N ARG A 44 6.39 -3.05 -15.65
CA ARG A 44 6.45 -4.42 -16.19
C ARG A 44 7.46 -5.32 -15.46
N THR A 45 8.49 -4.74 -14.84
CA THR A 45 9.49 -5.51 -14.09
C THR A 45 9.16 -5.62 -12.59
N LYS A 46 8.17 -4.86 -12.09
CA LYS A 46 7.78 -4.80 -10.67
C LYS A 46 6.28 -5.09 -10.45
N VAL A 47 5.70 -5.97 -11.27
CA VAL A 47 4.25 -6.27 -11.26
C VAL A 47 3.74 -6.72 -9.88
N ASN A 48 4.56 -7.46 -9.11
CA ASN A 48 4.22 -7.88 -7.74
C ASN A 48 4.02 -6.68 -6.80
N SER A 49 4.96 -5.75 -6.75
CA SER A 49 4.86 -4.56 -5.91
C SER A 49 3.77 -3.60 -6.40
N THR A 50 3.65 -3.40 -7.72
CA THR A 50 2.56 -2.63 -8.35
C THR A 50 1.21 -3.15 -7.89
N SER A 51 0.98 -4.47 -7.93
CA SER A 51 -0.31 -5.06 -7.51
C SER A 51 -0.63 -4.84 -6.02
N GLY A 52 0.39 -4.85 -5.16
CA GLY A 52 0.22 -4.51 -3.75
C GLY A 52 -0.17 -3.05 -3.53
N ASN A 53 0.36 -2.12 -4.33
CA ASN A 53 -0.01 -0.70 -4.28
C ASN A 53 -1.44 -0.48 -4.79
N THR A 54 -1.79 -1.08 -5.94
CA THR A 54 -3.16 -1.01 -6.47
C THR A 54 -4.19 -1.55 -5.47
N TYR A 55 -3.85 -2.59 -4.71
CA TYR A 55 -4.71 -3.09 -3.62
C TYR A 55 -4.88 -2.07 -2.48
N GLN A 56 -3.84 -1.32 -2.14
CA GLN A 56 -3.92 -0.24 -1.13
C GLN A 56 -4.93 0.83 -1.57
N ASP A 57 -4.90 1.21 -2.84
CA ASP A 57 -5.84 2.19 -3.40
C ASP A 57 -7.27 1.65 -3.34
N ALA A 58 -7.47 0.42 -3.81
CA ALA A 58 -8.76 -0.25 -3.77
C ALA A 58 -9.32 -0.38 -2.33
N LEU A 59 -8.47 -0.73 -1.36
CA LEU A 59 -8.87 -0.84 0.04
C LEU A 59 -9.23 0.54 0.63
N ALA A 60 -8.51 1.60 0.25
CA ALA A 60 -8.84 2.94 0.67
C ALA A 60 -10.21 3.38 0.13
N HIS A 61 -10.48 3.10 -1.15
CA HIS A 61 -11.79 3.32 -1.76
C HIS A 61 -12.90 2.52 -1.07
N TYR A 62 -12.67 1.23 -0.81
CA TYR A 62 -13.63 0.36 -0.11
C TYR A 62 -13.93 0.85 1.31
N ARG A 63 -12.93 1.27 2.07
CA ARG A 63 -13.13 1.81 3.43
C ARG A 63 -13.95 3.09 3.38
N ARG A 64 -13.62 4.02 2.47
CA ARG A 64 -14.36 5.27 2.30
C ARG A 64 -15.82 5.03 1.87
N SER A 65 -16.09 4.05 1.01
CA SER A 65 -17.46 3.69 0.63
C SER A 65 -18.28 3.10 1.79
N LYS A 66 -17.63 2.70 2.89
CA LYS A 66 -18.26 2.26 4.14
C LYS A 66 -18.27 3.35 5.23
N GLY A 67 -17.98 4.60 4.87
CA GLY A 67 -17.93 5.72 5.82
C GLY A 67 -16.74 5.66 6.79
N ARG A 68 -15.75 4.80 6.54
CA ARG A 68 -14.56 4.65 7.38
C ARG A 68 -13.39 5.46 6.81
N PRO A 69 -12.58 6.12 7.65
CA PRO A 69 -11.43 6.87 7.17
C PRO A 69 -10.40 5.92 6.53
N ALA A 70 -9.87 6.34 5.38
CA ALA A 70 -8.74 5.72 4.69
C ALA A 70 -8.15 6.62 3.60
N VAL A 71 -6.82 6.68 3.56
CA VAL A 71 -6.03 7.35 2.52
C VAL A 71 -4.90 6.42 2.07
N SER A 72 -4.73 6.29 0.76
CA SER A 72 -3.52 5.72 0.14
C SER A 72 -2.70 6.88 -0.40
N VAL A 73 -1.41 6.92 -0.08
CA VAL A 73 -0.49 7.97 -0.53
C VAL A 73 0.51 7.34 -1.49
N ASP A 74 0.35 7.62 -2.78
CA ASP A 74 1.24 7.10 -3.82
C ASP A 74 2.49 7.97 -3.96
N LEU A 75 3.55 7.50 -3.33
CA LEU A 75 4.82 8.20 -3.34
C LEU A 75 5.53 8.03 -4.68
N GLY A 76 6.03 9.16 -5.20
CA GLY A 76 6.95 9.21 -6.32
C GLY A 76 8.37 8.82 -5.90
N LEU A 77 9.35 9.18 -6.74
CA LEU A 77 10.76 8.98 -6.39
C LEU A 77 11.12 9.83 -5.18
N MET A 78 11.57 9.19 -4.10
CA MET A 78 12.08 9.88 -2.92
C MET A 78 13.61 9.86 -2.94
N ILE A 79 14.21 11.03 -2.79
CA ILE A 79 15.64 11.15 -2.49
C ILE A 79 15.82 11.12 -0.98
N VAL A 80 16.62 10.20 -0.47
CA VAL A 80 17.00 10.20 0.95
C VAL A 80 18.20 11.11 1.10
N ARG A 81 18.00 12.30 1.64
CA ARG A 81 19.11 13.17 2.05
C ARG A 81 19.67 12.65 3.38
N HIS A 82 20.82 11.98 3.32
CA HIS A 82 21.65 11.84 4.50
C HIS A 82 22.24 13.22 4.83
N ARG A 83 21.76 13.86 5.91
CA ARG A 83 22.54 14.90 6.57
C ARG A 83 23.71 14.18 7.24
N ALA A 84 24.87 14.18 6.59
CA ALA A 84 26.13 14.02 7.31
C ALA A 84 26.26 15.24 8.21
N HIS A 85 26.01 15.06 9.50
CA HIS A 85 26.43 16.03 10.50
C HIS A 85 27.95 15.90 10.61
N CYS A 86 28.68 16.92 10.13
CA CYS A 86 30.05 17.19 10.53
C CYS A 86 30.06 17.81 11.93
#